data_AF-A0A842TTL1-F1
#
_entry.id   AF-A0A842TTL1-F1
#
_cell.length_a   1.000
_cell.length_b   1.000
_cell.length_c   1.000
_cell.angle_alpha   90.00
_cell.angle_beta   90.00
_cell.angle_gamma   90.00
#
_symmetry.space_group_name_H-M   'P 1'
#
loop_
_entity.id
_entity.type
_entity.pdbx_description
1 polymer ?
#
loop_
_entity_poly.entity_id
_entity_poly.type
_entity_poly.pdbx_seq_one_letter_code
_entity_poly.pdbx_strand_id
1 'polypeptide(L)'
;MMSIIWIALIIVAGIIAFIWLISEFRKIKHKVWAFVLIGLILFAYVSFVVTMKNYDIDMTSFSGVTKAAKIYFSWLGSIFGNFKSLTGSAVRMDWSVNDSSVS
;
A
#
# COMPACT_ATOMS: atom_id res chain seq x y z
N MET A 1 -2.59 -29.23 7.50
CA MET A 1 -2.24 -28.81 6.14
C MET A 1 -3.43 -28.04 5.59
N MET A 2 -3.41 -26.71 5.64
CA MET A 2 -4.53 -25.90 5.14
C MET A 2 -4.58 -26.14 3.63
N SER A 3 -5.61 -26.85 3.17
CA SER A 3 -5.64 -27.44 1.83
C SER A 3 -5.47 -26.35 0.78
N ILE A 4 -4.60 -26.61 -0.20
CA ILE A 4 -4.26 -25.76 -1.36
C ILE A 4 -5.51 -25.12 -2.00
N ILE A 5 -6.65 -25.80 -1.88
CA ILE A 5 -8.00 -25.38 -2.25
C ILE A 5 -8.39 -24.01 -1.66
N TRP A 6 -8.11 -23.74 -0.38
CA TRP A 6 -8.49 -22.46 0.26
C TRP A 6 -7.65 -21.29 -0.23
N ILE A 7 -6.36 -21.52 -0.50
CA ILE A 7 -5.47 -20.51 -1.07
C ILE A 7 -5.91 -20.19 -2.50
N ALA A 8 -6.26 -21.20 -3.29
CA ALA A 8 -6.80 -21.02 -4.64
C ALA A 8 -8.10 -20.20 -4.61
N LEU A 9 -9.00 -20.43 -3.64
CA LEU A 9 -10.25 -19.68 -3.51
C LEU A 9 -10.03 -18.20 -3.16
N ILE A 10 -9.08 -17.88 -2.27
CA ILE A 10 -8.76 -16.50 -1.91
C ILE A 10 -8.14 -15.76 -3.10
N ILE A 11 -7.27 -16.44 -3.86
CA ILE A 11 -6.67 -15.87 -5.07
C ILE A 11 -7.74 -15.61 -6.14
N VAL A 12 -8.64 -16.57 -6.38
CA VAL A 12 -9.75 -16.42 -7.33
C VAL A 12 -10.71 -15.29 -6.91
N ALA A 13 -11.05 -15.18 -5.62
CA ALA A 13 -11.88 -14.09 -5.11
C ALA A 13 -11.22 -12.71 -5.28
N GLY A 14 -9.90 -12.62 -5.03
CA GLY A 14 -9.13 -11.40 -5.26
C GLY A 14 -9.10 -10.99 -6.74
N ILE A 15 -8.96 -11.97 -7.66
CA ILE A 15 -8.98 -11.73 -9.10
C ILE A 15 -10.38 -11.27 -9.56
N ILE A 16 -11.45 -11.88 -9.06
CA ILE A 16 -12.83 -11.47 -9.39
C ILE A 16 -13.12 -10.06 -8.88
N ALA A 17 -12.75 -9.73 -7.64
CA ALA A 17 -12.90 -8.40 -7.09
C ALA A 17 -12.10 -7.36 -7.88
N PHE A 18 -10.89 -7.71 -8.33
CA PHE A 18 -10.04 -6.87 -9.17
C PHE A 18 -10.62 -6.63 -10.57
N ILE A 19 -11.16 -7.67 -11.21
CA ILE A 19 -11.83 -7.56 -12.52
C ILE A 19 -13.10 -6.73 -12.42
N TRP A 20 -13.89 -6.91 -11.35
CA TRP A 20 -15.10 -6.13 -11.10
C TRP A 20 -14.77 -4.65 -10.87
N LEU A 21 -13.74 -4.36 -10.08
CA LEU A 21 -13.23 -3.01 -9.84
C LEU A 21 -12.82 -2.34 -11.17
N ILE A 22 -12.15 -3.06 -12.08
CA ILE A 22 -11.72 -2.55 -13.39
C ILE A 22 -12.91 -2.31 -14.34
N SER A 23 -13.93 -3.17 -14.29
CA SER A 23 -15.12 -3.08 -15.14
C SER A 23 -15.91 -1.77 -14.90
N GLU A 24 -15.89 -1.23 -13.70
CA GLU A 24 -16.63 -0.02 -13.32
C GLU A 24 -15.98 1.28 -13.84
N PHE A 25 -14.71 1.26 -14.25
CA PHE A 25 -13.96 2.47 -14.68
C PHE A 25 -14.09 2.86 -16.16
N ARG A 26 -15.06 2.28 -16.87
CA ARG A 26 -15.04 2.09 -18.32
C ARG A 26 -15.26 3.31 -19.23
N LYS A 27 -15.52 4.53 -18.74
CA LYS A 27 -15.95 5.62 -19.65
C LYS A 27 -14.98 6.76 -19.95
N ILE A 28 -13.98 7.09 -19.13
CA ILE A 28 -13.10 8.26 -19.43
C ILE A 28 -11.60 8.06 -19.04
N LYS A 29 -11.20 6.95 -18.39
CA LYS A 29 -9.98 6.96 -17.54
C LYS A 29 -8.85 5.95 -17.85
N HIS A 30 -8.90 5.17 -18.94
CA HIS A 30 -8.02 4.00 -19.11
C HIS A 30 -6.50 4.29 -19.08
N LYS A 31 -6.02 5.40 -19.66
CA LYS A 31 -4.58 5.72 -19.68
C LYS A 31 -4.06 6.12 -18.29
N VAL A 32 -4.73 7.05 -17.62
CA VAL A 32 -4.31 7.52 -16.28
C VAL A 32 -4.38 6.38 -15.27
N TRP A 33 -5.43 5.55 -15.33
CA TRP A 33 -5.54 4.38 -14.45
C TRP A 33 -4.41 3.37 -14.67
N ALA A 34 -4.03 3.10 -15.93
CA ALA A 34 -2.90 2.22 -16.20
C ALA A 34 -1.59 2.76 -15.61
N PHE A 35 -1.32 4.06 -15.76
CA PHE A 35 -0.15 4.70 -15.16
C PHE A 35 -0.16 4.62 -13.63
N VAL A 36 -1.30 4.89 -12.99
CA VAL A 36 -1.45 4.78 -11.53
C VAL A 36 -1.25 3.34 -11.08
N LEU A 37 -1.80 2.36 -11.79
CA LEU A 37 -1.69 0.95 -11.44
C LEU A 37 -0.25 0.44 -11.59
N ILE A 38 0.42 0.78 -12.69
CA ILE A 38 1.84 0.46 -12.91
C ILE A 38 2.68 1.10 -11.80
N GLY A 39 2.45 2.38 -11.49
CA GLY A 39 3.11 3.07 -10.39
C GLY A 39 2.88 2.39 -9.04
N LEU A 40 1.65 1.95 -8.77
CA LEU A 40 1.30 1.26 -7.53
C LEU A 40 1.94 -0.13 -7.42
N ILE A 41 2.02 -0.87 -8.53
CA ILE A 41 2.72 -2.17 -8.57
C ILE A 41 4.23 -1.97 -8.35
N LEU A 42 4.85 -1.00 -9.03
CA LEU A 42 6.27 -0.69 -8.84
C LEU A 42 6.56 -0.23 -7.41
N PHE A 43 5.72 0.66 -6.87
CA PHE A 43 5.81 1.10 -5.48
C PHE A 43 5.70 -0.08 -4.51
N ALA A 44 4.72 -0.95 -4.69
CA ALA A 44 4.52 -2.13 -3.84
C ALA A 44 5.73 -3.08 -3.91
N TYR A 45 6.28 -3.32 -5.10
CA TYR A 45 7.45 -4.17 -5.27
C TYR A 45 8.70 -3.58 -4.61
N VAL A 46 9.03 -2.32 -4.92
CA VAL A 46 10.24 -1.67 -4.37
C VAL A 46 10.15 -1.56 -2.86
N SER A 47 9.00 -1.12 -2.33
CA SER A 47 8.81 -1.02 -0.88
C SER A 47 8.87 -2.37 -0.18
N PHE A 48 8.32 -3.43 -0.78
CA PHE A 48 8.44 -4.78 -0.26
C PHE A 48 9.91 -5.21 -0.18
N VAL A 49 10.69 -5.05 -1.25
CA VAL A 49 12.12 -5.39 -1.26
C VAL A 49 12.91 -4.61 -0.20
N VAL A 50 12.69 -3.30 -0.10
CA VAL A 50 13.36 -2.44 0.89
C VAL A 50 13.00 -2.85 2.32
N THR A 51 11.73 -3.13 2.58
CA THR A 51 11.25 -3.53 3.91
C THR A 51 11.82 -4.88 4.33
N MET A 52 11.96 -5.82 3.39
CA MET A 52 12.46 -7.16 3.68
C MET A 52 13.99 -7.26 3.78
N LYS A 53 14.74 -6.24 3.32
CA LYS A 53 16.21 -6.27 3.27
C LYS A 53 16.91 -6.62 4.59
N ASN A 54 16.29 -6.28 5.73
CA ASN A 54 16.87 -6.52 7.06
C ASN A 54 16.34 -7.79 7.73
N TYR A 55 15.52 -8.58 7.03
CA TYR A 55 14.91 -9.79 7.59
C TYR A 55 15.36 -11.00 6.79
N ASP A 56 15.93 -11.97 7.49
CA ASP A 56 16.15 -13.30 6.94
C ASP A 56 14.82 -14.07 6.97
N ILE A 57 14.18 -14.20 5.80
CA ILE A 57 12.87 -14.82 5.64
C ILE A 57 12.95 -15.83 4.50
N ASP A 58 12.72 -17.09 4.85
CA ASP A 58 12.53 -18.14 3.87
C ASP A 58 11.15 -18.03 3.20
N MET A 59 11.12 -17.38 2.04
CA MET A 59 9.92 -17.19 1.21
C MET A 59 9.38 -18.49 0.59
N THR A 60 10.09 -19.61 0.71
CA THR A 60 9.61 -20.92 0.21
C THR A 60 8.72 -21.64 1.23
N SER A 61 8.77 -21.21 2.49
CA SER A 61 7.95 -21.75 3.57
C SER A 61 6.68 -20.95 3.79
N PHE A 62 5.58 -21.63 4.15
CA PHE A 62 4.33 -20.96 4.54
C PHE A 62 4.54 -20.00 5.74
N SER A 63 5.39 -20.39 6.69
CA SER A 63 5.73 -19.54 7.83
C SER A 63 6.45 -18.26 7.39
N GLY A 64 7.40 -18.36 6.46
CA GLY A 64 8.11 -17.19 5.95
C GLY A 64 7.20 -16.25 5.16
N VAL A 65 6.31 -16.77 4.32
CA VAL A 65 5.32 -15.95 3.60
C VAL A 65 4.40 -15.20 4.57
N THR A 66 3.89 -15.87 5.60
CA THR A 66 3.02 -15.21 6.60
C THR A 66 3.78 -14.18 7.44
N LYS A 67 5.06 -14.44 7.75
CA LYS A 67 5.94 -13.49 8.44
C LYS A 67 6.21 -12.25 7.58
N ALA A 68 6.56 -12.44 6.30
CA ALA A 68 6.76 -11.35 5.34
C ALA A 68 5.50 -10.50 5.17
N ALA A 69 4.32 -11.12 5.04
CA ALA A 69 3.06 -10.41 4.96
C ALA A 69 2.82 -9.55 6.20
N LYS A 70 2.99 -10.10 7.41
CA LYS A 70 2.83 -9.33 8.67
C LYS A 70 3.78 -8.14 8.74
N ILE A 71 5.05 -8.34 8.40
CA ILE A 71 6.06 -7.28 8.39
C ILE A 71 5.66 -6.17 7.40
N TYR A 72 5.30 -6.55 6.17
CA TYR A 72 4.93 -5.58 5.14
C TYR A 72 3.67 -4.79 5.50
N PHE A 73 2.61 -5.45 5.98
CA PHE A 73 1.39 -4.77 6.41
C PHE A 73 1.59 -3.91 7.67
N SER A 74 2.48 -4.30 8.59
CA SER A 74 2.87 -3.46 9.73
C SER A 74 3.61 -2.20 9.30
N TRP A 75 4.54 -2.33 8.34
CA TRP A 75 5.24 -1.19 7.74
C TRP A 75 4.26 -0.26 7.00
N LEU A 76 3.36 -0.80 6.18
CA LEU A 76 2.30 -0.02 5.52
C LEU A 76 1.42 0.73 6.54
N GLY A 77 0.99 0.05 7.62
CA GLY A 77 0.23 0.69 8.69
C GLY A 77 0.98 1.85 9.35
N SER A 78 2.29 1.71 9.52
CA SER A 78 3.15 2.77 10.06
C SER A 78 3.21 3.99 9.13
N ILE A 79 3.23 3.80 7.81
CA ILE A 79 3.17 4.90 6.84
C ILE A 79 1.86 5.68 6.99
N PHE A 80 0.72 4.99 7.09
CA PHE A 80 -0.57 5.66 7.30
C PHE A 80 -0.59 6.43 8.63
N GLY A 81 -0.03 5.86 9.70
CA GLY A 81 0.12 6.54 10.98
C GLY A 81 0.95 7.81 10.87
N ASN A 82 2.10 7.74 10.20
CA ASN A 82 2.99 8.87 9.98
C ASN A 82 2.34 9.94 9.09
N PHE A 83 1.65 9.54 8.02
CA PHE A 83 0.96 10.46 7.12
C PHE A 83 -0.17 11.20 7.84
N LYS A 84 -0.94 10.50 8.68
CA LYS A 84 -1.96 11.12 9.54
C LYS A 84 -1.33 12.12 10.51
N SER A 85 -0.22 11.76 11.15
CA SER A 85 0.50 12.63 12.06
C SER A 85 0.97 13.91 11.34
N LEU A 86 1.64 13.76 10.19
CA LEU A 86 2.14 14.87 9.39
C LEU A 86 0.99 15.81 8.95
N THR A 87 -0.10 15.24 8.44
CA THR A 87 -1.27 16.01 8.02
C THR A 87 -1.93 16.72 9.20
N GLY A 88 -2.06 16.03 10.33
CA GLY A 88 -2.61 16.61 11.56
C GLY A 88 -1.76 17.75 12.10
N SER A 89 -0.43 17.61 12.06
CA SER A 89 0.51 18.67 12.42
C SER A 89 0.43 19.87 11.46
N ALA A 90 0.37 19.62 10.15
CA ALA A 90 0.24 20.68 9.15
C ALA A 90 -1.05 21.48 9.32
N VAL A 91 -2.19 20.82 9.56
CA VAL A 91 -3.47 21.50 9.80
C VAL A 91 -3.45 22.36 11.08
N ARG A 92 -2.68 21.95 12.10
CA ARG A 92 -2.54 22.68 13.37
C ARG A 92 -1.54 23.82 13.33
N MET A 93 -0.74 23.92 12.26
CA MET A 93 0.23 25.00 12.12
C MET A 93 -0.51 26.32 11.95
N ASP A 94 -0.04 27.38 12.63
CA ASP A 94 -0.51 28.72 12.37
C ASP A 94 0.05 29.18 11.02
N TRP A 95 -0.82 29.24 10.02
CA TRP A 95 -0.49 29.67 8.67
C TRP A 95 -0.65 31.19 8.49
N SER A 96 -0.93 31.94 9.56
CA SER A 96 -0.99 33.39 9.50
C SER A 96 0.34 33.98 9.06
N VAL A 97 0.27 35.02 8.22
CA VAL A 97 1.45 35.73 7.75
C VAL A 97 2.01 36.54 8.92
N ASN A 98 3.22 36.21 9.36
CA ASN A 98 3.92 36.99 10.38
C ASN A 98 4.48 38.27 9.73
N ASP A 99 3.63 39.28 9.58
CA ASP A 99 4.00 40.55 8.98
C ASP A 99 4.80 41.39 9.98
N SER A 100 6.11 41.18 9.98
CA SER A 100 7.07 41.94 10.79
C SER A 100 7.27 43.39 10.33
N SER A 101 6.55 43.84 9.28
CA SER A 101 6.64 45.20 8.75
C SER A 101 5.61 46.19 9.32
N VAL A 102 4.71 45.72 10.20
CA VAL A 102 3.75 46.56 10.93
C VAL A 102 4.12 46.58 12.41
N SER A 103 5.23 47.27 12.74
CA SER A 103 5.60 47.65 14.10
C SER A 103 6.11 49.09 14.13
#